data_AF-A0A8S3JJJ2-F1
#
_entry.id   AF-A0A8S3JJJ2-F1
#
_cell.length_a   1.000
_cell.length_b   1.000
_cell.length_c   1.000
_cell.angle_alpha   90.00
_cell.angle_beta   90.00
_cell.angle_gamma   90.00
#
_symmetry.space_group_name_H-M   'P 1'
#
loop_
_entity.id
_entity.type
_entity.pdbx_description
1 polymer ?
#
loop_
_entity_poly.entity_id
_entity_poly.type
_entity_poly.pdbx_seq_one_letter_code
_entity_poly.pdbx_strand_id
1 'polypeptide(L)'
;MIVQAISLLDDLDKETNNYIMRCKEWYGWHFPELAKIVQDNIAFCKIVQKIGYRTNAAETDLSDILPGDVETQVKEAAEISMGTEISEEDITNIRHLCAQ
;
A
#
# COMPACT_ATOMS: atom_id res chain seq x y z
N MET A 1 24.17 -24.76 8.32
CA MET A 1 23.46 -24.09 7.20
C MET A 1 21.96 -23.99 7.40
N ILE A 2 21.25 -25.01 7.93
CA ILE A 2 19.80 -24.90 8.19
C ILE A 2 19.47 -23.81 9.24
N VAL A 3 20.22 -23.74 10.34
CA VAL A 3 20.00 -22.71 11.39
C VAL A 3 20.20 -21.30 10.85
N GLN A 4 21.22 -21.07 10.02
CA GLN A 4 21.48 -19.76 9.40
C GLN A 4 20.36 -19.36 8.42
N ALA A 5 19.80 -20.33 7.69
CA ALA A 5 18.69 -20.08 6.78
C ALA A 5 17.39 -19.71 7.53
N ILE A 6 17.13 -20.34 8.68
CA ILE A 6 15.99 -20.01 9.53
C ILE A 6 16.16 -18.62 10.16
N SER A 7 17.34 -18.32 10.70
CA SER A 7 17.62 -16.98 11.23
C SER A 7 17.49 -15.89 10.17
N LEU A 8 17.98 -16.15 8.94
CA LEU A 8 17.83 -15.22 7.82
C LEU A 8 16.35 -15.02 7.44
N LEU A 9 15.54 -16.07 7.47
CA LEU A 9 14.10 -15.97 7.21
C LEU A 9 13.42 -15.04 8.22
N ASP A 10 13.70 -15.23 9.51
CA ASP A 10 13.12 -14.40 10.58
C ASP A 10 13.56 -12.93 10.47
N ASP A 11 14.83 -12.68 10.11
CA ASP A 11 15.34 -11.32 9.89
C ASP A 11 14.65 -10.66 8.68
N LEU A 12 14.46 -11.40 7.58
CA LEU A 12 13.76 -10.91 6.39
C LEU A 12 12.29 -10.58 6.67
N ASP A 13 11.58 -11.42 7.42
CA ASP A 13 10.19 -11.15 7.82
C ASP A 13 10.08 -9.85 8.64
N LYS A 14 11.05 -9.60 9.52
CA LYS A 14 11.09 -8.38 10.34
C LYS A 14 11.41 -7.15 9.51
N GLU A 15 12.38 -7.23 8.60
CA GLU A 15 12.73 -6.11 7.71
C GLU A 15 11.58 -5.79 6.75
N THR A 16 10.96 -6.82 6.16
CA THR A 16 9.80 -6.67 5.27
C THR A 16 8.66 -5.93 5.96
N ASN A 17 8.34 -6.29 7.21
CA ASN A 17 7.31 -5.58 7.97
C ASN A 17 7.70 -4.11 8.24
N ASN A 18 8.97 -3.80 8.52
CA ASN A 18 9.40 -2.42 8.69
C ASN A 18 9.25 -1.60 7.41
N TYR A 19 9.62 -2.17 6.25
CA TYR A 19 9.43 -1.50 4.96
C TYR A 19 7.95 -1.23 4.67
N ILE A 20 7.07 -2.18 4.95
CA ILE A 20 5.63 -2.01 4.72
C ILE A 20 5.05 -0.95 5.64
N MET A 21 5.44 -0.95 6.93
CA MET A 21 5.02 0.11 7.85
C MET A 21 5.48 1.49 7.36
N ARG A 22 6.71 1.60 6.86
CA ARG A 22 7.23 2.84 6.28
C ARG A 22 6.44 3.28 5.05
N CYS A 23 6.09 2.34 4.17
CA CYS A 23 5.26 2.61 3.00
C CYS A 23 3.85 3.08 3.39
N LYS A 24 3.23 2.46 4.41
CA LYS A 24 1.92 2.87 4.93
C LYS A 24 1.95 4.28 5.51
N GLU A 25 3.00 4.64 6.25
CA GLU A 25 3.19 6.01 6.74
C GLU A 25 3.33 7.01 5.59
N TRP A 26 4.16 6.69 4.59
CA TRP A 26 4.48 7.62 3.52
C TRP A 26 3.27 7.85 2.59
N TYR A 27 2.61 6.77 2.17
CA TYR A 27 1.37 6.85 1.40
C TYR A 27 0.19 7.37 2.22
N GLY A 28 0.21 7.19 3.54
CA GLY A 28 -0.80 7.71 4.46
C GLY A 28 -0.88 9.24 4.49
N TRP A 29 0.16 9.97 4.08
CA TRP A 29 0.06 11.42 3.86
C TRP A 29 -0.87 11.76 2.69
N HIS A 30 -0.90 10.92 1.66
CA HIS A 30 -1.73 11.10 0.48
C HIS A 30 -3.12 10.47 0.61
N PHE A 31 -3.19 9.29 1.22
CA PHE A 31 -4.43 8.54 1.38
C PHE A 31 -4.47 7.80 2.74
N PRO A 32 -4.71 8.51 3.85
CA PRO A 32 -4.67 7.93 5.20
C PRO A 32 -5.76 6.89 5.45
N GLU A 33 -6.90 6.99 4.77
CA GLU A 33 -8.03 6.09 4.94
C GLU A 33 -7.74 4.68 4.38
N LEU A 34 -6.90 4.57 3.34
CA LEU A 34 -6.54 3.28 2.75
C LEU A 34 -5.88 2.35 3.75
N ALA A 35 -5.00 2.88 4.61
CA ALA A 35 -4.31 2.08 5.63
C ALA A 35 -5.26 1.56 6.73
N LYS A 36 -6.42 2.19 6.92
CA LYS A 36 -7.46 1.74 7.86
C LYS A 36 -8.35 0.66 7.24
N ILE A 37 -8.67 0.80 5.96
CA ILE A 37 -9.54 -0.13 5.22
C ILE A 37 -8.78 -1.44 4.91
N VAL A 38 -7.54 -1.33 4.45
CA VAL A 38 -6.72 -2.47 4.04
C VAL A 38 -5.69 -2.78 5.12
N GLN A 39 -6.01 -3.76 5.97
CA GLN A 39 -5.09 -4.25 6.99
C GLN A 39 -3.97 -5.12 6.42
N ASP A 40 -4.27 -5.88 5.35
CA ASP A 40 -3.29 -6.76 4.72
C ASP A 40 -2.17 -5.98 4.04
N ASN A 41 -0.95 -6.29 4.46
CA ASN A 41 0.27 -5.61 4.06
C ASN A 41 0.57 -5.79 2.56
N ILE A 42 0.36 -6.98 2.03
CA ILE A 42 0.66 -7.32 0.64
C ILE A 42 -0.39 -6.70 -0.29
N ALA A 43 -1.67 -6.79 0.08
CA ALA A 43 -2.77 -6.16 -0.63
C ALA A 43 -2.56 -4.64 -0.69
N PHE A 44 -2.16 -4.01 0.41
CA PHE A 44 -1.87 -2.57 0.46
C PHE A 44 -0.82 -2.18 -0.59
N CYS A 45 0.33 -2.86 -0.65
CA CYS A 45 1.37 -2.57 -1.62
C CYS A 45 0.89 -2.74 -3.07
N LYS A 46 0.12 -3.80 -3.36
CA LYS A 46 -0.46 -4.03 -4.70
C LYS A 46 -1.43 -2.93 -5.11
N ILE A 47 -2.25 -2.43 -4.18
CA ILE A 47 -3.20 -1.35 -4.43
C ILE A 47 -2.47 -0.05 -4.70
N VAL A 48 -1.48 0.30 -3.88
CA VAL A 48 -0.67 1.51 -4.06
C VAL A 48 0.03 1.50 -5.42
N GLN A 49 0.52 0.34 -5.88
CA GLN A 49 1.06 0.20 -7.23
C GLN A 49 0.01 0.45 -8.32
N LYS A 50 -1.18 -0.17 -8.21
CA LYS A 50 -2.22 -0.11 -9.23
C LYS A 50 -2.86 1.29 -9.32
N ILE A 51 -3.18 1.90 -8.18
CA ILE A 51 -3.85 3.21 -8.09
C ILE A 51 -2.84 4.35 -8.33
N GLY A 52 -1.74 4.39 -7.57
CA GLY A 52 -0.82 5.53 -7.51
C GLY A 52 -1.46 6.78 -6.90
N TYR A 53 -2.26 7.50 -7.69
CA TYR A 53 -2.95 8.73 -7.25
C TYR A 53 -4.37 8.43 -6.80
N ARG A 54 -4.83 9.10 -5.74
CA ARG A 54 -6.23 9.01 -5.28
C ARG A 54 -7.25 9.33 -6.38
N THR A 55 -6.92 10.22 -7.31
CA THR A 55 -7.77 10.58 -8.47
C THR A 55 -8.03 9.38 -9.38
N ASN A 56 -7.06 8.48 -9.49
CA ASN A 56 -7.14 7.30 -10.33
C ASN A 56 -7.87 6.14 -9.62
N ALA A 57 -8.17 6.26 -8.32
CA ALA A 57 -8.86 5.21 -7.57
C ALA A 57 -10.26 4.92 -8.12
N ALA A 58 -10.94 5.93 -8.66
CA ALA A 58 -12.28 5.79 -9.26
C ALA A 58 -12.25 4.95 -10.56
N GLU A 59 -11.22 5.13 -11.38
CA GLU A 59 -11.09 4.47 -12.69
C GLU A 59 -10.36 3.12 -12.62
N THR A 60 -9.65 2.85 -11.52
CA THR A 60 -8.87 1.62 -11.37
C THR A 60 -9.75 0.48 -10.87
N ASP A 61 -9.64 -0.68 -11.54
CA ASP A 61 -10.26 -1.91 -11.08
C ASP A 61 -9.42 -2.57 -9.98
N LEU A 62 -10.00 -2.82 -8.82
CA LEU A 62 -9.31 -3.42 -7.66
C LEU A 62 -9.81 -4.84 -7.35
N SER A 63 -10.70 -5.38 -8.19
CA SER A 63 -11.38 -6.67 -7.96
C SER A 63 -10.42 -7.86 -7.95
N ASP A 64 -9.23 -7.73 -8.56
CA ASP A 64 -8.17 -8.75 -8.51
C ASP A 64 -7.50 -8.86 -7.13
N ILE A 65 -7.56 -7.80 -6.31
CA ILE A 65 -6.78 -7.69 -5.07
C ILE A 65 -7.69 -7.73 -3.85
N LEU A 66 -8.88 -7.13 -3.94
CA LEU A 66 -9.82 -7.00 -2.85
C LEU A 66 -11.21 -7.55 -3.24
N PRO A 67 -11.98 -8.05 -2.27
CA PRO A 67 -13.40 -8.31 -2.48
C PRO A 67 -14.14 -7.00 -2.77
N GLY A 68 -15.17 -7.06 -3.62
CA GLY A 68 -15.89 -5.87 -4.13
C GLY A 68 -16.49 -4.94 -3.07
N ASP A 69 -16.81 -5.46 -1.87
CA ASP A 69 -17.27 -4.64 -0.74
C ASP A 69 -16.19 -3.64 -0.28
N VAL A 70 -14.95 -4.12 -0.14
CA VAL A 70 -13.81 -3.31 0.28
C VAL A 70 -13.37 -2.37 -0.84
N GLU A 71 -13.46 -2.80 -2.10
CA GLU A 71 -13.20 -1.93 -3.25
C GLU A 71 -14.12 -0.70 -3.27
N THR A 72 -15.41 -0.89 -2.99
CA THR A 72 -16.38 0.21 -2.94
C THR A 72 -16.01 1.18 -1.82
N GLN A 73 -15.68 0.67 -0.63
CA GLN A 73 -15.24 1.50 0.50
C GLN A 73 -13.96 2.30 0.18
N VAL A 74 -13.00 1.71 -0.55
CA VAL A 74 -11.78 2.41 -0.98
C VAL A 74 -12.11 3.53 -1.96
N LYS A 75 -13.02 3.30 -2.92
CA LYS A 75 -13.45 4.31 -3.90
C LYS A 75 -14.16 5.48 -3.23
N GLU A 76 -15.11 5.21 -2.34
CA GLU A 76 -15.80 6.24 -1.56
C GLU A 76 -14.82 7.01 -0.68
N ALA A 77 -13.90 6.31 -0.01
CA ALA A 77 -12.87 6.94 0.83
C ALA A 77 -11.91 7.83 0.03
N ALA A 78 -11.62 7.48 -1.23
CA ALA A 78 -10.76 8.29 -2.10
C ALA A 78 -11.41 9.65 -2.46
N GLU A 79 -12.74 9.69 -2.63
CA GLU A 79 -13.47 10.93 -2.91
C GLU A 79 -13.54 11.88 -1.71
N ILE A 80 -13.64 11.34 -0.49
CA ILE A 80 -13.71 12.12 0.75
C ILE A 80 -12.37 12.24 1.48
N SER A 81 -11.28 11.72 0.90
CA SER A 81 -9.99 11.61 1.59
C SER A 81 -9.45 12.97 2.00
N MET A 82 -8.99 13.07 3.25
CA MET A 82 -8.36 14.28 3.78
C MET A 82 -6.85 14.34 3.53
N GLY A 83 -6.30 13.43 2.72
CA GLY A 83 -4.88 13.42 2.40
C GLY A 83 -4.44 14.59 1.53
N THR A 84 -3.13 14.85 1.55
CA THR A 84 -2.49 15.93 0.78
C THR A 84 -2.11 15.45 -0.61
N GLU A 85 -2.00 16.38 -1.55
CA GLU A 85 -1.37 16.06 -2.84
C GLU A 85 0.13 15.81 -2.65
N ILE A 86 0.65 14.83 -3.37
CA ILE A 86 2.07 14.45 -3.34
C ILE A 86 2.64 14.53 -4.76
N SER A 87 3.94 14.72 -4.87
CA SER A 87 4.60 14.89 -6.17
C SER A 87 4.68 13.57 -6.95
N GLU A 88 4.87 13.67 -8.27
CA GLU A 88 5.15 12.50 -9.13
C GLU A 88 6.40 11.74 -8.72
N GLU A 89 7.43 12.45 -8.24
CA GLU A 89 8.65 11.83 -7.72
C GLU A 89 8.35 11.01 -6.46
N ASP A 90 7.57 11.56 -5.53
CA ASP A 90 7.18 10.85 -4.30
C ASP A 90 6.38 9.58 -4.62
N ILE A 91 5.41 9.65 -5.54
CA ILE A 91 4.63 8.47 -5.95
C ILE A 91 5.48 7.42 -6.63
N THR A 92 6.42 7.84 -7.46
CA THR A 92 7.35 6.93 -8.12
C THR A 92 8.21 6.22 -7.09
N ASN A 93 8.74 6.95 -6.11
CA ASN A 93 9.52 6.38 -5.00
C ASN A 93 8.70 5.43 -4.14
N ILE A 94 7.44 5.76 -3.83
CA ILE A 94 6.53 4.88 -3.08
C ILE A 94 6.23 3.61 -3.88
N ARG A 95 5.97 3.71 -5.18
CA ARG A 95 5.73 2.56 -6.06
C ARG A 95 6.95 1.63 -6.14
N HIS A 96 8.15 2.20 -6.20
CA HIS A 96 9.39 1.44 -6.13
C HIS A 96 9.54 0.70 -4.80
N LEU A 97 9.22 1.36 -3.68
CA LEU A 97 9.24 0.74 -2.36
C LEU A 97 8.22 -0.42 -2.26
N CYS A 98 7.06 -0.31 -2.89
CA CYS A 98 6.08 -1.40 -2.94
C CYS A 98 6.49 -2.58 -3.83
N ALA A 99 7.40 -2.36 -4.79
CA ALA A 99 7.84 -3.38 -5.76
C ALA A 99 9.04 -4.20 -5.27
N GLN A 100 9.72 -3.69 -4.25
CA GLN A 100 10.91 -4.27 -3.64
C GLN A 100 10.55 -5.37 -2.65
#